data_AF-A0A382DNH6-F1
#
_entry.id   AF-A0A382DNH6-F1
#
_cell.length_a   1.000
_cell.length_b   1.000
_cell.length_c   1.000
_cell.angle_alpha   90.00
_cell.angle_beta   90.00
_cell.angle_gamma   90.00
#
_symmetry.space_group_name_H-M   'P 1'
#
loop_
_entity.id
_entity.type
_entity.pdbx_description
1 polymer ?
#
loop_
_entity_poly.entity_id
_entity_poly.type
_entity_poly.pdbx_seq_one_letter_code
_entity_poly.pdbx_strand_id
1 'polypeptide(L)'
;REQWEFDICQIKGAILMPMGEIAKSYINLNKDSKLALYCHSGIRSMHVANFLLSKGFQSLSNLQGGIDAWAQEIDTRVERY
;
A
#
# COMPACT_ATOMS: atom_id res chain seq x y z
N ARG A 1 -0.07 -1.71 -5.49
CA ARG A 1 0.35 -1.09 -6.77
C ARG A 1 0.61 -2.23 -7.74
N GLU A 2 0.57 -2.00 -9.04
CA GLU A 2 0.95 -3.01 -10.04
C GLU A 2 2.47 -3.05 -10.23
N GLN A 3 3.01 -4.12 -10.80
CA GLN A 3 4.46 -4.31 -10.97
C GLN A 3 5.10 -3.11 -11.69
N TRP A 4 4.53 -2.70 -12.83
CA TRP A 4 5.05 -1.59 -13.62
C TRP A 4 5.05 -0.26 -12.85
N GLU A 5 4.07 -0.02 -11.97
CA GLU A 5 4.05 1.18 -11.12
C GLU A 5 5.20 1.14 -10.10
N PHE A 6 5.42 -0.02 -9.50
CA PHE A 6 6.42 -0.25 -8.48
C PHE A 6 7.86 -0.19 -9.04
N ASP A 7 8.02 -0.58 -10.30
CA ASP A 7 9.28 -0.49 -11.04
C ASP A 7 9.67 0.97 -11.34
N ILE A 8 8.70 1.87 -11.54
CA ILE A 8 8.95 3.31 -11.74
C ILE A 8 9.40 3.96 -10.43
N CYS A 9 8.62 3.79 -9.37
CA CYS A 9 8.95 4.39 -8.08
C CYS A 9 8.37 3.58 -6.93
N GLN A 10 8.95 3.68 -5.75
CA GLN A 10 8.47 3.02 -4.53
C GLN A 10 8.99 3.72 -3.29
N ILE A 11 8.25 3.60 -2.17
CA ILE A 11 8.77 3.98 -0.86
C ILE A 11 9.78 2.91 -0.42
N LYS A 12 10.98 3.32 0.02
CA LYS A 12 12.04 2.40 0.44
C LYS A 12 11.54 1.41 1.49
N GLY A 13 11.75 0.11 1.25
CA GLY A 13 11.33 -0.96 2.15
C GLY A 13 9.88 -1.40 1.97
N ALA A 14 9.14 -0.83 1.01
CA ALA A 14 7.82 -1.32 0.65
C ALA A 14 7.88 -2.74 0.08
N ILE A 15 6.87 -3.53 0.42
CA ILE A 15 6.67 -4.86 -0.16
C ILE A 15 5.55 -4.74 -1.19
N LEU A 16 5.82 -5.18 -2.43
CA LEU A 16 4.83 -5.18 -3.48
C LEU A 16 3.81 -6.29 -3.26
N MET A 17 2.54 -5.89 -3.15
CA MET A 17 1.40 -6.80 -3.20
C MET A 17 0.32 -6.19 -4.11
N PRO A 18 0.16 -6.67 -5.36
CA PRO A 18 -0.84 -6.17 -6.29
C PRO A 18 -2.26 -6.38 -5.77
N MET A 19 -3.16 -5.44 -6.05
CA MET A 19 -4.51 -5.46 -5.47
C MET A 19 -5.29 -6.72 -5.87
N GLY A 20 -5.14 -7.18 -7.11
CA GLY A 20 -5.78 -8.39 -7.62
C GLY A 20 -5.35 -9.68 -6.90
N GLU A 21 -4.17 -9.69 -6.28
CA GLU A 21 -3.64 -10.87 -5.60
C GLU A 21 -3.93 -10.88 -4.09
N ILE A 22 -4.34 -9.74 -3.51
CA ILE A 22 -4.60 -9.59 -2.06
C ILE A 22 -5.54 -10.68 -1.53
N ALA A 23 -6.61 -10.98 -2.26
CA ALA A 23 -7.61 -11.96 -1.83
C ALA A 23 -7.04 -13.38 -1.67
N LYS A 24 -5.94 -13.70 -2.37
CA LYS A 24 -5.24 -15.00 -2.26
C LYS A 24 -4.05 -14.92 -1.30
N SER A 25 -3.37 -13.78 -1.23
CA SER A 25 -2.10 -13.64 -0.51
C SER A 25 -2.25 -13.22 0.96
N TYR A 26 -3.39 -12.63 1.36
CA TYR A 26 -3.54 -12.08 2.72
C TYR A 26 -3.37 -13.11 3.84
N ILE A 27 -3.62 -14.40 3.56
CA ILE A 27 -3.47 -15.50 4.52
C ILE A 27 -2.03 -15.67 5.02
N ASN A 28 -1.05 -15.19 4.25
CA ASN A 28 0.37 -15.25 4.60
C ASN A 28 0.82 -14.06 5.45
N LEU A 29 -0.06 -13.08 5.69
CA LEU A 29 0.24 -11.92 6.51
C LEU A 29 -0.09 -12.23 7.98
N ASN A 30 0.79 -11.78 8.87
CA ASN A 30 0.52 -11.83 10.31
C ASN A 30 -0.51 -10.75 10.69
N LYS A 31 -1.65 -11.17 11.27
CA LYS A 31 -2.76 -10.30 11.67
C LYS A 31 -2.40 -9.30 12.77
N ASP A 32 -1.40 -9.62 13.58
CA ASP A 32 -0.93 -8.78 14.69
C ASP A 32 0.10 -7.73 14.25
N SER A 33 0.53 -7.79 12.98
CA SER A 33 1.48 -6.83 12.44
C SER A 33 0.83 -5.46 12.21
N LYS A 34 1.60 -4.40 12.46
CA LYS A 34 1.25 -3.04 12.05
C LYS A 34 1.55 -2.88 10.56
N LEU A 35 0.51 -2.76 9.75
CA LEU A 35 0.63 -2.65 8.29
C LEU A 35 0.31 -1.23 7.83
N ALA A 36 1.28 -0.59 7.18
CA ALA A 36 1.06 0.63 6.41
C ALA A 36 0.84 0.25 4.94
N LEU A 37 -0.27 0.69 4.38
CA LEU A 37 -0.73 0.39 3.02
C LEU A 37 -0.71 1.67 2.20
N TYR A 38 -0.26 1.58 0.94
CA TYR A 38 -0.33 2.70 0.02
C TYR A 38 -0.52 2.23 -1.42
N CYS A 39 -1.09 3.11 -2.24
CA CYS A 39 -1.12 2.99 -3.69
C CYS A 39 -0.69 4.32 -4.32
N HIS A 40 -1.03 4.57 -5.59
CA HIS A 40 -0.73 5.84 -6.24
C HIS A 40 -1.34 7.05 -5.49
N SER A 41 -2.66 7.04 -5.27
CA SER A 41 -3.43 8.16 -4.69
C SER A 41 -4.10 7.86 -3.33
N GLY A 42 -3.89 6.68 -2.76
CA GLY A 42 -4.48 6.23 -1.49
C GLY A 42 -5.84 5.54 -1.60
N ILE A 43 -6.51 5.55 -2.77
CA ILE A 43 -7.85 4.95 -2.95
C ILE A 43 -7.80 3.43 -2.96
N ARG A 44 -6.98 2.83 -3.83
CA ARG A 44 -6.85 1.35 -3.92
C ARG A 44 -6.37 0.73 -2.60
N SER A 45 -5.43 1.36 -1.92
CA SER A 45 -4.94 0.89 -0.61
C SER A 45 -5.99 1.00 0.48
N MET A 46 -6.89 1.99 0.43
CA MET A 46 -8.04 2.07 1.34
C MET A 46 -9.00 0.89 1.15
N HIS A 47 -9.30 0.49 -0.10
CA HIS A 47 -10.10 -0.70 -0.36
C HIS A 47 -9.44 -1.98 0.18
N VAL A 48 -8.12 -2.10 0.01
CA VAL A 48 -7.35 -3.22 0.59
C VAL A 48 -7.37 -3.19 2.12
N ALA A 49 -7.22 -2.01 2.75
CA ALA A 49 -7.30 -1.87 4.19
C ALA A 49 -8.66 -2.33 4.73
N ASN A 50 -9.76 -1.90 4.09
CA ASN A 50 -11.12 -2.32 4.46
C ASN A 50 -11.33 -3.82 4.27
N PHE A 51 -10.78 -4.40 3.20
CA PHE A 51 -10.79 -5.84 3.01
C PHE A 51 -10.04 -6.56 4.14
N LEU A 52 -8.82 -6.15 4.48
CA LEU A 52 -8.05 -6.76 5.57
C LEU A 52 -8.73 -6.59 6.93
N LEU A 53 -9.33 -5.42 7.19
CA LEU A 53 -10.14 -5.20 8.39
C LEU A 53 -11.28 -6.22 8.49
N SER A 54 -11.97 -6.50 7.38
CA SER A 54 -13.01 -7.55 7.31
C SER A 54 -12.49 -8.98 7.57
N LYS A 55 -11.16 -9.19 7.46
CA LYS A 55 -10.50 -10.47 7.76
C LYS A 55 -9.90 -10.53 9.17
N GLY A 56 -10.10 -9.50 9.97
CA GLY A 56 -9.69 -9.42 11.37
C GLY A 56 -8.30 -8.82 11.61
N PHE A 57 -7.71 -8.13 10.62
CA PHE A 57 -6.54 -7.30 10.85
C PHE A 57 -6.95 -6.04 11.61
N GLN A 58 -6.21 -5.66 12.65
CA GLN A 58 -6.60 -4.55 13.52
C GLN A 58 -5.68 -3.33 13.40
N SER A 59 -4.40 -3.56 13.08
CA SER A 59 -3.40 -2.50 13.03
C SER A 59 -3.08 -2.10 11.60
N LEU A 60 -4.01 -1.38 10.96
CA LEU A 60 -3.89 -0.93 9.57
C LEU A 60 -3.77 0.60 9.50
N SER A 61 -2.91 1.09 8.62
CA SER A 61 -2.82 2.51 8.27
C SER A 61 -2.82 2.66 6.75
N ASN A 62 -3.62 3.58 6.23
CA ASN A 62 -3.63 3.91 4.81
C ASN A 62 -2.93 5.25 4.60
N LEU A 63 -1.93 5.29 3.71
CA LEU A 63 -1.24 6.53 3.36
C LEU A 63 -2.19 7.45 2.58
N GLN A 64 -2.60 8.55 3.20
CA GLN A 64 -3.46 9.55 2.58
C GLN A 64 -2.74 10.19 1.38
N GLY A 65 -3.43 10.32 0.24
CA GLY A 65 -2.85 10.82 -1.01
C GLY A 65 -1.86 9.87 -1.69
N GLY A 66 -1.57 8.71 -1.08
CA GLY A 66 -0.68 7.69 -1.65
C GLY A 66 0.77 8.16 -1.84
N ILE A 67 1.50 7.47 -2.72
CA ILE A 67 2.88 7.82 -3.01
C ILE A 67 3.01 9.17 -3.74
N ASP A 68 1.96 9.64 -4.42
CA ASP A 68 1.97 10.95 -5.05
C ASP A 68 2.08 12.09 -4.02
N ALA A 69 1.29 12.04 -2.94
CA ALA A 69 1.41 12.99 -1.84
C ALA A 69 2.75 12.84 -1.09
N TRP A 70 3.21 11.60 -0.88
CA TRP A 70 4.53 11.34 -0.27
C TRP A 70 5.66 12.00 -1.06
N ALA A 71 5.64 11.90 -2.39
CA ALA A 71 6.65 12.50 -3.25
C ALA A 71 6.61 14.04 -3.26
N GLN A 72 5.48 14.64 -2.87
CA GLN A 72 5.35 16.10 -2.80
C GLN A 72 5.72 16.65 -1.43
N GLU A 73 5.36 15.94 -0.36
CA GLU A 73 5.38 16.47 0.99
C GLU A 73 6.52 15.91 1.85
N ILE A 74 7.01 14.70 1.56
CA ILE A 74 7.92 13.95 2.44
C ILE A 74 9.27 13.67 1.78
N ASP A 75 9.28 13.05 0.59
CA ASP A 75 10.52 12.74 -0.13
C ASP A 75 10.42 13.14 -1.60
N THR A 76 10.85 14.35 -1.90
CA THR A 76 10.82 14.96 -3.24
C THR A 76 11.75 14.32 -4.26
N ARG A 77 12.55 13.31 -3.85
CA ARG A 77 13.39 12.53 -4.76
C ARG A 77 12.65 11.32 -5.34
N VAL A 78 11.50 10.96 -4.77
CA VAL A 78 10.66 9.87 -5.30
C VAL A 78 10.06 10.34 -6.62
N GLU A 79 10.31 9.58 -7.70
CA GLU A 79 9.74 9.87 -9.00
C GLU A 79 8.21 9.80 -8.99
N ARG A 80 7.59 10.61 -9.85
CA ARG A 80 6.14 10.73 -10.01
C ARG A 80 5.75 10.35 -11.45
N TYR A 81 4.54 9.81 -11.61
CA TYR A 81 3.95 9.41 -12.88
C TYR A 81 2.43 9.60 -12.83
#